data_AF-A0ABC9D8C5-F1
#
_entry.id   AF-A0ABC9D8C5-F1
#
_cell.length_a   1.000
_cell.length_b   1.000
_cell.length_c   1.000
_cell.angle_alpha   90.00
_cell.angle_beta   90.00
_cell.angle_gamma   90.00
#
_symmetry.space_group_name_H-M   'P 1'
#
loop_
_entity.id
_entity.type
_entity.pdbx_description
1 polymer ?
#
loop_
_entity_poly.entity_id
_entity_poly.type
_entity_poly.pdbx_seq_one_letter_code
_entity_poly.pdbx_strand_id
1 'polypeptide(L)'
;MARWRARRLLPLLTFVTLGMILGSLLQLALIHRLDDPSHLVHVDNDPEVAVLRLGYVKPEVISWTPRIIVFHNFLSSEECDYLMAIARPRLQISTVVDVATGKGVKSDVRTSSGMFVNSEERKSPVIQAIEKRIAVFSQIPKENGELIQVLRYEASQYYRPHHDYFSDTFNLKRGGQRVATMLMYLTDGVEGGETHFPQAGEGQCSCGGNIVRGLCVKPNKGDAVLFWSMVMLSFSVVLRILRKAYIGSSVTMLILGLVVSGTGW
;
A
#
# COMPACT_ATOMS: atom_id res chain seq x y z
N MET A 1 34.91 -30.11 -14.89
CA MET A 1 33.57 -29.81 -14.33
C MET A 1 33.03 -28.41 -14.64
N ALA A 2 33.83 -27.34 -14.66
CA ALA A 2 33.35 -25.96 -14.88
C ALA A 2 32.70 -25.71 -16.27
N ARG A 3 33.28 -26.27 -17.35
CA ARG A 3 32.75 -26.16 -18.72
C ARG A 3 31.35 -26.78 -18.92
N TRP A 4 31.00 -27.79 -18.12
CA TRP A 4 29.70 -28.48 -18.22
C TRP A 4 28.58 -27.71 -17.50
N ARG A 5 28.91 -26.99 -16.42
CA ARG A 5 27.98 -26.08 -15.72
C ARG A 5 27.65 -24.84 -16.56
N ALA A 6 28.63 -24.26 -17.25
CA ALA A 6 28.42 -23.10 -18.13
C ALA A 6 27.48 -23.40 -19.31
N ARG A 7 27.56 -24.60 -19.91
CA ARG A 7 26.69 -25.02 -21.03
C ARG A 7 25.20 -25.18 -20.68
N ARG A 8 24.86 -25.37 -19.40
CA ARG A 8 23.45 -25.44 -18.95
C ARG A 8 22.91 -24.12 -18.40
N LEU A 9 23.78 -23.24 -17.90
CA LEU A 9 23.38 -21.95 -17.34
C LEU A 9 23.06 -20.92 -18.41
N LEU A 10 23.81 -20.90 -19.52
CA LEU A 10 23.60 -19.96 -20.62
C LEU A 10 22.20 -20.04 -21.25
N PRO A 11 21.67 -21.24 -21.64
CA PRO A 11 20.33 -21.35 -22.21
C PRO A 11 19.22 -20.98 -21.21
N LEU A 12 19.41 -21.25 -19.92
CA LEU A 12 18.47 -20.87 -18.87
C LEU A 12 18.45 -19.34 -18.69
N LEU A 13 19.62 -18.70 -18.68
CA LEU A 13 19.74 -17.25 -18.56
C LEU A 13 19.14 -16.54 -19.79
N THR A 14 19.35 -17.06 -21.00
CA THR A 14 18.73 -16.54 -22.22
C THR A 14 17.22 -16.72 -22.21
N PHE A 15 16.70 -17.85 -21.70
CA PHE A 15 15.26 -18.07 -21.61
C PHE A 15 14.61 -17.11 -20.61
N VAL A 16 15.23 -16.89 -19.45
CA VAL A 16 14.73 -15.94 -18.44
C VAL A 16 14.78 -14.50 -18.96
N THR A 17 15.88 -14.10 -19.63
CA THR A 17 16.00 -12.75 -20.20
C THR A 17 15.02 -12.51 -21.34
N LEU A 18 14.84 -13.47 -22.26
CA LEU A 18 13.81 -13.39 -23.29
C LEU A 18 12.40 -13.33 -22.71
N GLY A 19 12.11 -14.11 -21.66
CA GLY A 19 10.83 -14.05 -20.95
C GLY A 19 10.58 -12.68 -20.30
N MET A 20 11.61 -12.08 -19.69
CA MET A 20 11.51 -10.73 -19.14
C MET A 20 11.31 -9.67 -20.23
N ILE A 21 12.05 -9.74 -21.33
CA ILE A 21 11.90 -8.82 -22.46
C ILE A 21 10.50 -8.94 -23.06
N LEU A 22 10.00 -10.16 -23.28
CA LEU A 22 8.65 -10.39 -23.80
C LEU A 22 7.58 -9.87 -22.85
N GLY A 23 7.72 -10.13 -21.54
CA GLY A 23 6.82 -9.60 -20.51
C GLY A 23 6.83 -8.08 -20.46
N SER A 24 8.01 -7.45 -20.53
CA SER A 24 8.14 -6.00 -20.58
C SER A 24 7.56 -5.40 -21.85
N LEU A 25 7.71 -6.04 -23.02
CA LEU A 25 7.10 -5.59 -24.27
C LEU A 25 5.57 -5.73 -24.25
N LEU A 26 5.04 -6.80 -23.68
CA LEU A 26 3.61 -6.98 -23.44
C LEU A 26 3.06 -5.91 -22.50
N GLN A 27 3.79 -5.60 -21.43
CA GLN A 27 3.43 -4.56 -20.48
C GLN A 27 3.50 -3.17 -21.13
N LEU A 28 4.52 -2.90 -21.96
CA LEU A 28 4.66 -1.64 -22.70
C LEU A 28 3.54 -1.48 -23.74
N ALA A 29 3.17 -2.55 -24.43
CA ALA A 29 2.05 -2.55 -25.37
C ALA A 29 0.71 -2.33 -24.66
N LEU A 30 0.53 -2.90 -23.46
CA LEU A 30 -0.64 -2.63 -22.62
C LEU A 30 -0.68 -1.16 -22.19
N ILE A 31 0.44 -0.59 -21.76
CA ILE A 31 0.54 0.83 -21.38
C ILE A 31 0.22 1.73 -22.58
N HIS A 32 0.83 1.48 -23.75
CA HIS A 32 0.54 2.25 -24.97
C HIS A 32 -0.92 2.15 -25.41
N ARG A 33 -1.55 0.99 -25.20
CA ARG A 33 -2.98 0.79 -25.48
C ARG A 33 -3.88 1.55 -24.50
N LEU A 34 -3.43 1.73 -23.26
CA LEU A 34 -4.14 2.52 -22.24
C LEU A 34 -3.91 4.04 -22.42
N ASP A 35 -2.86 4.45 -23.12
CA ASP A 35 -2.49 5.85 -23.38
C ASP A 35 -3.16 6.45 -24.63
N ASP A 36 -3.86 5.65 -25.45
CA ASP A 36 -4.58 6.14 -26.64
C ASP A 36 -5.90 6.83 -26.25
N PRO A 37 -6.02 8.16 -26.43
CA PRO A 37 -7.20 8.92 -25.99
C PRO A 37 -8.47 8.58 -26.77
N SER A 38 -8.35 7.99 -27.96
CA SER A 38 -9.50 7.67 -28.81
C SER A 38 -10.31 6.47 -28.31
N HIS A 39 -9.72 5.63 -27.45
CA HIS A 39 -10.41 4.49 -26.83
C HIS A 39 -11.18 4.85 -25.55
N LEU A 40 -10.93 6.00 -24.93
CA LEU A 40 -11.61 6.44 -23.70
C LEU A 40 -13.13 6.58 -23.86
N VAL A 41 -13.63 6.73 -25.09
CA VAL A 41 -15.07 6.87 -25.39
C VAL A 41 -15.82 5.51 -25.37
N HIS A 42 -15.12 4.38 -25.42
CA HIS A 42 -15.72 3.03 -25.36
C HIS A 42 -15.41 2.27 -24.05
N VAL A 43 -14.68 2.88 -23.12
CA VAL A 43 -14.12 2.23 -21.92
C VAL A 43 -15.11 2.17 -20.74
N ASP A 44 -16.16 2.99 -20.73
CA ASP A 44 -17.14 3.01 -19.63
C ASP A 44 -17.98 1.72 -19.48
N ASN A 45 -17.97 0.82 -20.48
CA ASN A 45 -18.73 -0.44 -20.44
C ASN A 45 -17.91 -1.66 -20.00
N ASP A 46 -16.60 -1.53 -19.76
CA ASP A 46 -15.80 -2.64 -19.23
C ASP A 46 -15.84 -2.64 -17.69
N PRO A 47 -16.48 -3.65 -17.05
CA PRO A 47 -16.60 -3.69 -15.59
C PRO A 47 -15.25 -3.81 -14.89
N GLU A 48 -14.23 -4.38 -15.54
CA GLU A 48 -12.89 -4.48 -14.95
C GLU A 48 -12.16 -3.15 -14.96
N VAL A 49 -12.28 -2.38 -16.05
CA VAL A 49 -11.72 -1.02 -16.13
C VAL A 49 -12.38 -0.10 -15.11
N ALA A 50 -13.70 -0.17 -14.97
CA ALA A 50 -14.44 0.63 -13.98
C ALA A 50 -13.98 0.31 -12.54
N VAL A 51 -13.86 -0.98 -12.20
CA VAL A 51 -13.37 -1.42 -10.87
C VAL A 51 -11.95 -0.94 -10.60
N LEU A 52 -11.07 -1.03 -11.60
CA LEU A 52 -9.68 -0.59 -11.49
C LEU A 52 -9.52 0.93 -11.60
N ARG A 53 -10.57 1.65 -11.99
CA ARG A 53 -10.56 3.09 -12.25
C ARG A 53 -9.43 3.48 -13.22
N LEU A 54 -9.18 2.65 -14.25
CA LEU A 54 -8.15 2.95 -15.26
C LEU A 54 -8.55 4.22 -16.01
N GLY A 55 -7.58 5.11 -16.25
CA GLY A 55 -7.81 6.46 -16.77
C GLY A 55 -8.03 7.53 -15.70
N TYR A 56 -8.47 7.14 -14.49
CA TYR A 56 -8.60 8.07 -13.35
C TYR A 56 -7.40 8.01 -12.41
N VAL A 57 -6.92 6.80 -12.09
CA VAL A 57 -5.79 6.62 -11.18
C VAL A 57 -4.50 7.03 -11.87
N LYS A 58 -3.77 7.99 -11.29
CA LYS A 58 -2.50 8.50 -11.83
C LYS A 58 -1.34 8.18 -10.88
N PRO A 59 -0.42 7.28 -11.25
CA PRO A 59 0.75 6.97 -10.43
C PRO A 59 1.85 8.05 -10.56
N GLU A 60 2.46 8.41 -9.43
CA GLU A 60 3.63 9.27 -9.31
C GLU A 60 4.68 8.57 -8.44
N VAL A 61 5.86 8.27 -9.00
CA VAL A 61 6.97 7.70 -8.22
C VAL A 61 7.75 8.84 -7.58
N ILE A 62 7.59 9.01 -6.27
CA ILE A 62 8.25 10.09 -5.51
C ILE A 62 9.58 9.67 -4.87
N SER A 63 9.83 8.37 -4.75
CA SER A 63 11.11 7.84 -4.28
C SER A 63 11.36 6.42 -4.78
N TRP A 64 12.61 6.12 -5.13
CA TRP A 64 13.05 4.76 -5.46
C TRP A 64 13.65 4.02 -4.26
N THR A 65 14.17 4.74 -3.26
CA THR A 65 14.82 4.15 -2.07
C THR A 65 14.47 4.96 -0.81
N PRO A 66 13.58 4.44 0.06
CA PRO A 66 12.68 3.32 -0.19
C PRO A 66 11.73 3.61 -1.36
N ARG A 67 11.16 2.56 -1.98
CA ARG A 67 10.20 2.74 -3.07
C ARG A 67 8.90 3.31 -2.52
N ILE A 68 8.50 4.48 -2.99
CA ILE A 68 7.27 5.17 -2.60
C ILE A 68 6.58 5.66 -3.87
N ILE A 69 5.32 5.30 -4.03
CA ILE A 69 4.47 5.68 -5.17
C ILE A 69 3.20 6.30 -4.61
N VAL A 70 2.85 7.49 -5.08
CA VAL A 70 1.54 8.11 -4.84
C VAL A 70 0.63 7.74 -6.00
N PHE A 71 -0.57 7.27 -5.70
CA PHE A 71 -1.64 7.03 -6.67
C PHE A 71 -2.70 8.10 -6.47
N HIS A 72 -2.77 9.08 -7.37
CA HIS A 72 -3.79 10.10 -7.32
C HIS A 72 -5.14 9.56 -7.77
N ASN A 73 -6.23 10.01 -7.14
CA ASN A 73 -7.61 9.57 -7.42
C ASN A 73 -7.81 8.04 -7.31
N PHE A 74 -7.01 7.39 -6.45
CA PHE A 74 -7.04 5.95 -6.23
C PHE A 74 -8.42 5.47 -5.76
N LEU A 75 -9.04 6.19 -4.83
CA LEU A 75 -10.43 6.00 -4.42
C LEU A 75 -11.33 7.07 -5.07
N SER A 76 -12.58 6.72 -5.33
CA SER A 76 -13.62 7.72 -5.58
C SER A 76 -14.04 8.44 -4.29
N SER A 77 -14.72 9.57 -4.42
CA SER A 77 -15.26 10.27 -3.25
C SER A 77 -16.29 9.41 -2.50
N GLU A 78 -17.10 8.66 -3.25
CA GLU A 78 -18.13 7.75 -2.73
C GLU A 78 -17.49 6.56 -2.00
N GLU A 79 -16.39 6.02 -2.52
CA GLU A 79 -15.63 4.95 -1.85
C GLU A 79 -15.02 5.46 -0.52
N CYS A 80 -14.50 6.69 -0.51
CA CYS A 80 -14.04 7.32 0.73
C CYS A 80 -15.18 7.45 1.73
N ASP A 81 -16.31 8.05 1.32
CA ASP A 81 -17.46 8.28 2.19
C ASP A 81 -18.06 6.98 2.72
N TYR A 82 -18.09 5.92 1.89
CA TYR A 82 -18.50 4.59 2.31
C TYR A 82 -17.61 4.03 3.42
N LEU A 83 -16.28 4.07 3.24
CA LEU A 83 -15.32 3.61 4.26
C LEU A 83 -15.46 4.41 5.57
N MET A 84 -15.67 5.72 5.47
CA MET A 84 -15.89 6.58 6.64
C MET A 84 -17.21 6.24 7.35
N ALA A 85 -18.29 6.01 6.60
CA ALA A 85 -19.61 5.70 7.15
C ALA A 85 -19.62 4.39 7.94
N ILE A 86 -18.99 3.32 7.42
CA ILE A 86 -18.90 2.05 8.13
C ILE A 86 -17.96 2.12 9.35
N ALA A 87 -16.99 3.05 9.33
CA ALA A 87 -16.02 3.26 10.41
C ALA A 87 -16.59 4.02 11.60
N ARG A 88 -17.27 5.14 11.35
CA ARG A 88 -17.80 6.07 12.37
C ARG A 88 -18.38 5.38 13.62
N PRO A 89 -19.32 4.42 13.53
CA PRO A 89 -19.94 3.83 14.71
C PRO A 89 -19.04 2.86 15.50
N ARG A 90 -17.88 2.47 14.96
CA ARG A 90 -17.03 1.41 15.51
C ARG A 90 -15.61 1.85 15.85
N LEU A 91 -15.27 3.11 15.62
CA LEU A 91 -13.95 3.65 15.99
C LEU A 91 -13.74 3.55 17.49
N GLN A 92 -12.63 2.92 17.88
CA GLN A 92 -12.20 2.82 19.26
C GLN A 92 -10.79 3.38 19.39
N ILE A 93 -10.46 3.95 20.55
CA ILE A 93 -9.10 4.47 20.81
C ILE A 93 -8.08 3.35 20.59
N SER A 94 -7.02 3.63 19.82
CA SER A 94 -5.93 2.70 19.63
C SER A 94 -5.27 2.39 20.97
N THR A 95 -5.36 1.14 21.39
CA THR A 95 -4.60 0.62 22.53
C THR A 95 -3.44 -0.21 22.04
N VAL A 96 -2.33 -0.17 22.76
CA VAL A 96 -1.23 -1.15 22.64
C VAL A 96 -1.37 -2.15 23.77
N VAL A 97 -1.05 -3.41 23.52
CA VAL A 97 -0.95 -4.40 24.61
C VAL A 97 0.34 -4.11 25.36
N ASP A 98 0.23 -3.76 26.63
CA ASP A 98 1.38 -3.61 27.52
C ASP A 98 2.06 -4.97 27.70
N VAL A 99 3.36 -5.01 27.42
CA VAL A 99 4.14 -6.26 27.35
C VAL A 99 4.31 -6.89 28.73
N ALA A 100 4.28 -6.10 29.80
CA ALA A 100 4.46 -6.58 31.17
C ALA A 100 3.15 -7.10 31.80
N THR A 101 2.01 -6.51 31.44
CA THR A 101 0.72 -6.75 32.09
C THR A 101 -0.31 -7.43 31.18
N GLY A 102 -0.07 -7.47 29.87
CA GLY A 102 -0.99 -8.03 28.87
C GLY A 102 -2.28 -7.22 28.67
N LYS A 103 -2.41 -6.03 29.30
CA LYS A 103 -3.59 -5.18 29.22
C LYS A 103 -3.47 -4.15 28.08
N GLY A 104 -4.59 -3.75 27.50
CA GLY A 104 -4.63 -2.64 26.56
C GLY A 104 -4.35 -1.31 27.27
N VAL A 105 -3.25 -0.66 26.95
CA VAL A 105 -2.85 0.65 27.47
C VAL A 105 -2.90 1.68 26.32
N LYS A 106 -3.27 2.92 26.64
CA LYS A 106 -3.25 4.03 25.69
C LYS A 106 -1.84 4.17 25.12
N SER A 107 -1.71 4.18 23.79
CA SER A 107 -0.40 4.25 23.15
C SER A 107 0.08 5.69 23.04
N ASP A 108 1.25 5.99 23.61
CA ASP A 108 1.95 7.27 23.37
C ASP A 108 2.62 7.35 21.99
N VAL A 109 2.61 6.22 21.26
CA VAL A 109 3.20 6.06 19.92
C VAL A 109 2.15 6.29 18.84
N ARG A 110 0.92 5.77 19.02
CA ARG A 110 -0.22 5.98 18.12
C ARG A 110 -1.44 6.43 18.90
N THR A 111 -1.83 7.69 18.74
CA THR A 111 -2.93 8.29 19.51
C THR A 111 -4.27 8.31 18.77
N SER A 112 -4.35 7.69 17.59
CA SER A 112 -5.58 7.62 16.78
C SER A 112 -6.65 6.71 17.38
N SER A 113 -7.87 6.87 16.89
CA SER A 113 -8.89 5.83 16.95
C SER A 113 -8.84 4.96 15.70
N GLY A 114 -9.32 3.72 15.79
CA GLY A 114 -9.32 2.82 14.63
C GLY A 114 -10.34 1.70 14.73
N MET A 115 -10.63 1.11 13.58
CA MET A 115 -11.43 -0.11 13.45
C MET A 115 -10.92 -0.94 12.27
N PHE A 116 -11.25 -2.23 12.26
CA PHE A 116 -11.07 -3.09 11.09
C PHE A 116 -12.41 -3.32 10.40
N VAL A 117 -12.41 -3.27 9.07
CA VAL A 117 -13.47 -3.83 8.25
C VAL A 117 -13.52 -5.33 8.54
N ASN A 118 -14.70 -5.83 8.92
CA ASN A 118 -14.85 -7.23 9.30
C ASN A 118 -15.04 -8.15 8.08
N SER A 119 -14.96 -9.46 8.28
CA SER A 119 -15.06 -10.45 7.19
C SER A 119 -16.37 -10.43 6.41
N GLU A 120 -17.48 -9.98 7.03
CA GLU A 120 -18.76 -9.85 6.33
C GLU A 120 -18.79 -8.58 5.47
N GLU A 121 -18.30 -7.46 6.00
CA GLU A 121 -18.17 -6.21 5.26
C GLU A 121 -17.18 -6.32 4.08
N ARG A 122 -16.15 -7.16 4.22
CA ARG A 122 -15.21 -7.49 3.13
C ARG A 122 -15.91 -8.10 1.91
N LYS A 123 -17.10 -8.69 2.08
CA LYS A 123 -17.91 -9.23 0.97
C LYS A 123 -18.64 -8.13 0.18
N SER A 124 -18.69 -6.90 0.68
CA SER A 124 -19.30 -5.77 -0.03
C SER A 124 -18.60 -5.53 -1.37
N PRO A 125 -19.34 -5.28 -2.47
CA PRO A 125 -18.77 -4.98 -3.77
C PRO A 125 -17.77 -3.82 -3.74
N VAL A 126 -18.02 -2.80 -2.89
CA VAL A 126 -17.14 -1.64 -2.73
C VAL A 126 -15.78 -2.06 -2.18
N ILE A 127 -15.77 -2.85 -1.10
CA ILE A 127 -14.52 -3.33 -0.48
C ILE A 127 -13.77 -4.27 -1.42
N GLN A 128 -14.48 -5.16 -2.12
CA GLN A 128 -13.86 -6.06 -3.09
C GLN A 128 -13.23 -5.31 -4.27
N ALA A 129 -13.89 -4.25 -4.76
CA ALA A 129 -13.34 -3.40 -5.81
C ALA A 129 -12.06 -2.71 -5.36
N ILE A 130 -12.04 -2.15 -4.15
CA ILE A 130 -10.86 -1.53 -3.55
C ILE A 130 -9.74 -2.56 -3.37
N GLU A 131 -9.98 -3.72 -2.76
CA GLU A 131 -8.96 -4.76 -2.59
C GLU A 131 -8.42 -5.30 -3.92
N LYS A 132 -9.28 -5.46 -4.94
CA LYS A 132 -8.85 -5.83 -6.30
C LYS A 132 -7.93 -4.77 -6.89
N ARG A 133 -8.29 -3.49 -6.76
CA ARG A 133 -7.47 -2.36 -7.23
C ARG A 133 -6.13 -2.34 -6.51
N ILE A 134 -6.11 -2.48 -5.18
CA ILE A 134 -4.87 -2.56 -4.39
C ILE A 134 -4.01 -3.71 -4.90
N ALA A 135 -4.58 -4.90 -5.14
CA ALA A 135 -3.82 -6.05 -5.61
C ALA A 135 -3.17 -5.81 -6.98
N VAL A 136 -3.90 -5.20 -7.91
CA VAL A 136 -3.37 -4.85 -9.24
C VAL A 136 -2.27 -3.79 -9.15
N PHE A 137 -2.48 -2.68 -8.44
CA PHE A 137 -1.48 -1.60 -8.38
C PHE A 137 -0.24 -1.95 -7.55
N SER A 138 -0.40 -2.79 -6.52
CA SER A 138 0.72 -3.27 -5.69
C SER A 138 1.47 -4.46 -6.29
N GLN A 139 0.84 -5.17 -7.25
CA GLN A 139 1.31 -6.46 -7.78
C GLN A 139 1.43 -7.54 -6.68
N ILE A 140 0.60 -7.44 -5.64
CA ILE A 140 0.51 -8.40 -4.53
C ILE A 140 -0.90 -9.02 -4.57
N PRO A 141 -1.05 -10.36 -4.56
CA PRO A 141 -2.37 -10.98 -4.57
C PRO A 141 -3.24 -10.52 -3.39
N LYS A 142 -4.55 -10.38 -3.61
CA LYS A 142 -5.49 -9.89 -2.58
C LYS A 142 -5.53 -10.79 -1.34
N GLU A 143 -5.20 -12.07 -1.49
CA GLU A 143 -5.14 -13.08 -0.42
C GLU A 143 -4.05 -12.76 0.59
N ASN A 144 -3.04 -11.99 0.18
CA ASN A 144 -1.95 -11.51 1.02
C ASN A 144 -2.30 -10.16 1.70
N GLY A 145 -3.44 -9.56 1.40
CA GLY A 145 -3.90 -8.33 2.05
C GLY A 145 -4.52 -8.62 3.43
N GLU A 146 -4.08 -7.88 4.45
CA GLU A 146 -4.81 -7.79 5.71
C GLU A 146 -6.17 -7.09 5.50
N LEU A 147 -7.08 -7.28 6.46
CA LEU A 147 -8.34 -6.54 6.48
C LEU A 147 -8.05 -5.03 6.50
N ILE A 148 -8.82 -4.26 5.73
CA ILE A 148 -8.72 -2.80 5.72
C ILE A 148 -8.92 -2.28 7.14
N GLN A 149 -7.94 -1.54 7.64
CA GLN A 149 -8.02 -0.83 8.90
C GLN A 149 -8.28 0.65 8.65
N VAL A 150 -9.40 1.18 9.16
CA VAL A 150 -9.70 2.61 9.10
C VAL A 150 -9.23 3.26 10.40
N LEU A 151 -8.41 4.30 10.28
CA LEU A 151 -7.87 5.08 11.39
C LEU A 151 -8.37 6.51 11.33
N ARG A 152 -8.72 7.09 12.47
CA ARG A 152 -9.07 8.51 12.61
C ARG A 152 -8.14 9.22 13.58
N TYR A 153 -7.53 10.29 13.08
CA TYR A 153 -6.70 11.23 13.81
C TYR A 153 -7.48 12.53 14.03
N GLU A 154 -7.66 12.88 15.30
CA GLU A 154 -8.15 14.19 15.72
C GLU A 154 -7.01 15.22 15.74
N ALA A 155 -7.36 16.51 15.90
CA ALA A 155 -6.36 17.56 16.09
C ALA A 155 -5.37 17.18 17.19
N SER A 156 -4.08 17.38 16.92
CA SER A 156 -2.94 17.00 17.80
C SER A 156 -2.71 15.50 18.00
N GLN A 157 -3.53 14.61 17.42
CA GLN A 157 -3.19 13.18 17.38
C GLN A 157 -2.16 12.91 16.30
N TYR A 158 -1.33 11.90 16.54
CA TYR A 158 -0.20 11.56 15.70
C TYR A 158 0.12 10.07 15.77
N TYR A 159 0.94 9.63 14.82
CA TYR A 159 1.66 8.38 14.90
C TYR A 159 3.15 8.71 14.79
N ARG A 160 3.94 8.32 15.81
CA ARG A 160 5.40 8.42 15.73
C ARG A 160 5.95 7.56 14.58
N PRO A 161 7.09 7.96 13.98
CA PRO A 161 7.77 7.16 12.98
C PRO A 161 8.01 5.73 13.45
N HIS A 162 7.68 4.76 12.60
CA HIS A 162 7.79 3.33 12.88
C HIS A 162 8.00 2.56 11.57
N HIS A 163 8.23 1.26 11.72
CA HIS A 163 8.22 0.33 10.59
C HIS A 163 6.96 -0.52 10.64
N ASP A 164 6.37 -0.76 9.47
CA ASP A 164 5.19 -1.63 9.36
C ASP A 164 5.54 -3.12 9.40
N TYR A 165 6.79 -3.48 9.14
CA TYR A 165 7.25 -4.87 9.25
C TYR A 165 7.28 -5.33 10.70
N PHE A 166 7.00 -6.61 10.92
CA PHE A 166 7.12 -7.22 12.24
C PHE A 166 8.58 -7.54 12.56
N SER A 167 9.04 -7.15 13.74
CA SER A 167 10.34 -7.54 14.30
C SER A 167 10.25 -8.76 15.23
N ASP A 168 9.05 -9.12 15.68
CA ASP A 168 8.83 -10.22 16.61
C ASP A 168 8.50 -11.54 15.90
N THR A 169 8.91 -12.65 16.52
CA THR A 169 8.73 -13.99 15.93
C THR A 169 7.29 -14.48 15.99
N PHE A 170 6.43 -13.88 16.83
CA PHE A 170 5.05 -14.32 17.04
C PHE A 170 4.15 -13.92 15.87
N ASN A 171 4.18 -12.63 15.50
CA ASN A 171 3.43 -12.11 14.35
C ASN A 171 3.93 -12.71 13.05
N LEU A 172 5.26 -12.87 12.90
CA LEU A 172 5.87 -13.51 11.73
C LEU A 172 5.38 -14.96 11.51
N LYS A 173 5.23 -15.74 12.58
CA LYS A 173 4.74 -17.13 12.49
C LYS A 173 3.25 -17.23 12.19
N ARG A 174 2.45 -16.25 12.61
CA ARG A 174 0.99 -16.28 12.49
C ARG A 174 0.46 -15.65 11.21
N GLY A 175 1.05 -14.53 10.79
CA GLY A 175 0.53 -13.71 9.70
C GLY A 175 1.54 -13.44 8.60
N GLY A 176 2.78 -13.90 8.72
CA GLY A 176 3.83 -13.59 7.75
C GLY A 176 4.50 -12.23 7.97
N GLN A 177 5.28 -11.78 6.98
CA GLN A 177 5.96 -10.47 7.03
C GLN A 177 5.22 -9.45 6.16
N ARG A 178 5.02 -8.23 6.69
CA ARG A 178 4.48 -7.09 5.93
C ARG A 178 5.57 -6.54 5.00
N VAL A 179 5.36 -6.67 3.69
CA VAL A 179 6.36 -6.29 2.68
C VAL A 179 6.07 -4.93 2.06
N ALA A 180 4.80 -4.52 2.09
CA ALA A 180 4.29 -3.26 1.55
C ALA A 180 3.07 -2.78 2.33
N THR A 181 2.83 -1.48 2.25
CA THR A 181 1.67 -0.83 2.87
C THR A 181 0.99 0.05 1.84
N MET A 182 -0.32 -0.11 1.70
CA MET A 182 -1.19 0.83 0.97
C MET A 182 -1.92 1.71 1.97
N LEU A 183 -1.65 3.01 1.93
CA LEU A 183 -2.23 4.01 2.81
C LEU A 183 -3.13 4.94 1.99
N MET A 184 -4.43 4.88 2.20
CA MET A 184 -5.43 5.63 1.42
C MET A 184 -5.98 6.79 2.24
N TYR A 185 -6.00 8.00 1.71
CA TYR A 185 -6.51 9.17 2.41
C TYR A 185 -8.00 9.36 2.14
N LEU A 186 -8.80 9.39 3.20
CA LEU A 186 -10.27 9.44 3.12
C LEU A 186 -10.83 10.86 3.28
N THR A 187 -9.98 11.82 3.65
CA THR A 187 -10.34 13.23 3.90
C THR A 187 -9.36 14.19 3.23
N ASP A 188 -9.82 15.40 2.95
CA ASP A 188 -9.07 16.51 2.36
C ASP A 188 -9.09 17.74 3.28
N GLY A 189 -8.42 18.82 2.85
CA GLY A 189 -8.52 20.13 3.50
C GLY A 189 -7.91 20.20 4.90
N VAL A 190 -7.03 19.27 5.26
CA VAL A 190 -6.37 19.25 6.57
C VAL A 190 -5.05 20.01 6.58
N GLU A 191 -4.81 20.71 7.68
CA GLU A 191 -3.50 21.23 8.05
C GLU A 191 -2.76 20.17 8.87
N GLY A 192 -1.54 19.83 8.44
CA GLY A 192 -0.80 18.69 8.98
C GLY A 192 -1.31 17.34 8.45
N GLY A 193 -1.08 16.27 9.22
CA GLY A 193 -1.50 14.90 8.86
C GLY A 193 -0.67 14.26 7.75
N GLU A 194 0.48 14.84 7.40
CA GLU A 194 1.35 14.31 6.37
C GLU A 194 1.92 12.95 6.77
N THR A 195 2.07 12.07 5.78
CA THR A 195 2.82 10.84 5.96
C THR A 195 4.29 11.14 5.71
N HIS A 196 5.08 11.17 6.78
CA HIS A 196 6.50 11.51 6.76
C HIS A 196 7.39 10.28 6.60
N PHE A 197 8.26 10.32 5.60
CA PHE A 197 9.28 9.31 5.30
C PHE A 197 10.68 9.89 5.58
N PRO A 198 11.20 9.79 6.82
CA PRO A 198 12.45 10.43 7.22
C PRO A 198 13.70 9.90 6.52
N GLN A 199 13.63 8.66 6.00
CA GLN A 199 14.74 7.99 5.33
C GLN A 199 14.66 8.08 3.80
N ALA A 200 13.64 8.74 3.24
CA ALA A 200 13.46 8.88 1.81
C ALA A 200 13.97 10.24 1.33
N GLY A 201 14.81 10.23 0.28
CA GLY A 201 15.40 11.44 -0.29
C GLY A 201 16.41 12.15 0.63
N GLU A 202 17.09 13.14 0.08
CA GLU A 202 18.04 14.01 0.81
C GLU A 202 17.46 15.40 1.12
N GLY A 203 16.24 15.67 0.65
CA GLY A 203 15.57 16.96 0.77
C GLY A 203 14.95 17.24 2.13
N GLN A 204 14.22 18.34 2.18
CA GLN A 204 13.38 18.73 3.31
C GLN A 204 11.94 18.90 2.83
N CYS A 205 10.99 18.61 3.72
CA CYS A 205 9.56 18.79 3.48
C CYS A 205 8.90 19.47 4.67
N SER A 206 7.73 20.07 4.45
CA SER A 206 6.89 20.60 5.53
C SER A 206 6.00 19.48 6.07
N CYS A 207 6.08 19.21 7.38
CA CYS A 207 5.21 18.29 8.09
C CYS A 207 4.64 18.99 9.33
N GLY A 208 3.31 19.16 9.39
CA GLY A 208 2.64 19.85 10.49
C GLY A 208 3.16 21.28 10.70
N GLY A 209 3.53 21.96 9.61
CA GLY A 209 4.12 23.31 9.64
C GLY A 209 5.62 23.38 9.97
N ASN A 210 6.27 22.26 10.29
CA ASN A 210 7.70 22.20 10.57
C ASN A 210 8.48 21.70 9.35
N ILE A 211 9.64 22.30 9.07
CA ILE A 211 10.57 21.79 8.07
C ILE A 211 11.33 20.60 8.66
N VAL A 212 11.15 19.42 8.07
CA VAL A 212 11.80 18.17 8.48
C VAL A 212 12.57 17.56 7.32
N ARG A 213 13.61 16.79 7.64
CA ARG A 213 14.36 16.02 6.62
C ARG A 213 13.50 14.88 6.07
N GLY A 214 13.62 14.63 4.77
CA GLY A 214 13.01 13.49 4.09
C GLY A 214 11.90 13.91 3.13
N LEU A 215 10.95 13.01 2.91
CA LEU A 215 9.77 13.25 2.07
C LEU A 215 8.50 13.23 2.89
N CYS A 216 7.52 14.05 2.51
CA CYS A 216 6.21 14.14 3.16
C CYS A 216 5.15 14.01 2.07
N VAL A 217 4.15 13.15 2.29
CA VAL A 217 2.97 13.06 1.44
C VAL A 217 1.80 13.71 2.16
N LYS A 218 1.20 14.73 1.55
CA LYS A 218 0.03 15.42 2.11
C LYS A 218 -1.22 14.55 1.91
N PRO A 219 -2.09 14.41 2.91
CA PRO A 219 -3.36 13.72 2.75
C PRO A 219 -4.31 14.53 1.87
N ASN A 220 -4.62 13.98 0.69
CA ASN A 220 -5.67 14.48 -0.19
C ASN A 220 -6.72 13.37 -0.35
N LYS A 221 -8.00 13.69 -0.15
CA LYS A 221 -9.09 12.71 -0.28
C LYS A 221 -9.00 11.98 -1.61
N GLY A 222 -9.02 10.66 -1.55
CA GLY A 222 -8.96 9.79 -2.72
C GLY A 222 -7.56 9.37 -3.13
N ASP A 223 -6.52 10.09 -2.73
CA ASP A 223 -5.13 9.70 -3.00
C ASP A 223 -4.72 8.51 -2.11
N ALA A 224 -3.78 7.71 -2.59
CA ALA A 224 -3.16 6.66 -1.80
C ALA A 224 -1.63 6.68 -1.96
N VAL A 225 -0.89 6.35 -0.90
CA VAL A 225 0.55 6.12 -0.97
C VAL A 225 0.87 4.65 -0.73
N LEU A 226 1.59 4.06 -1.67
CA LEU A 226 2.13 2.71 -1.59
C LEU A 226 3.63 2.78 -1.34
N PHE A 227 4.08 2.14 -0.28
CA PHE A 227 5.50 2.04 0.04
C PHE A 227 5.89 0.63 0.47
N TRP A 228 7.13 0.26 0.18
CA TRP A 228 7.67 -1.06 0.53
C TRP A 228 8.54 -0.96 1.77
N SER A 229 8.14 -1.68 2.83
CA SER A 229 8.80 -1.70 4.14
C SER A 229 10.15 -2.41 4.11
N MET A 230 10.43 -3.19 3.07
CA MET A 230 11.73 -3.78 2.82
C MET A 230 12.30 -3.20 1.53
N VAL A 231 13.52 -2.66 1.61
CA VAL A 231 14.32 -2.37 0.41
C VAL A 231 14.34 -3.65 -0.40
N MET A 232 13.88 -3.58 -1.65
CA MET A 232 13.97 -4.68 -2.60
C MET A 232 15.45 -4.87 -2.94
N LEU A 233 16.19 -5.48 -2.02
CA LEU A 233 17.58 -5.87 -2.17
C LEU A 233 17.65 -6.82 -3.37
N SER A 234 18.65 -6.64 -4.24
CA SER A 234 19.21 -7.59 -5.23
C SER A 234 18.30 -8.66 -5.87
N PHE A 235 18.47 -8.90 -7.18
CA PHE A 235 17.83 -9.97 -7.95
C PHE A 235 17.79 -11.35 -7.25
N SER A 236 18.79 -11.66 -6.41
CA SER A 236 18.85 -12.89 -5.61
C SER A 236 17.81 -12.97 -4.48
N VAL A 237 17.39 -11.84 -3.91
CA VAL A 237 16.34 -11.77 -2.87
C VAL A 237 14.96 -11.81 -3.50
N VAL A 238 14.75 -11.16 -4.66
CA VAL A 238 13.51 -11.30 -5.45
C VAL A 238 13.24 -12.77 -5.76
N LEU A 239 14.24 -13.52 -6.24
CA LEU A 239 14.11 -14.97 -6.48
C LEU A 239 13.86 -15.78 -5.19
N ARG A 240 14.36 -15.30 -4.04
CA ARG A 240 14.12 -15.90 -2.71
C ARG A 240 12.72 -15.58 -2.17
N ILE A 241 12.20 -14.38 -2.40
CA ILE A 241 10.84 -13.96 -2.05
C ILE A 241 9.85 -14.70 -2.94
N LEU A 242 10.09 -14.79 -4.25
CA LEU A 242 9.27 -15.59 -5.16
C LEU A 242 9.31 -17.09 -4.82
N ARG A 243 10.48 -17.63 -4.45
CA ARG A 243 10.58 -19.02 -3.94
C ARG A 243 9.93 -19.22 -2.57
N LYS A 244 9.97 -18.24 -1.67
CA LYS A 244 9.31 -18.32 -0.33
C LYS A 244 7.81 -18.06 -0.39
N ALA A 245 7.33 -17.28 -1.36
CA ALA A 245 5.92 -17.16 -1.70
C ALA A 245 5.37 -18.49 -2.23
N TYR A 246 6.21 -19.31 -2.87
CA TYR A 246 5.90 -20.70 -3.25
C TYR A 246 6.17 -21.74 -2.14
N ILE A 247 6.88 -21.36 -1.08
CA ILE A 247 7.29 -22.24 0.04
C ILE A 247 6.95 -21.55 1.37
N GLY A 248 5.66 -21.47 1.69
CA GLY A 248 5.12 -21.43 3.06
C GLY A 248 5.51 -20.28 4.00
N SER A 249 6.18 -19.21 3.54
CA SER A 249 6.35 -17.98 4.34
C SER A 249 5.39 -16.93 3.80
N SER A 250 4.27 -16.71 4.49
CA SER A 250 3.24 -15.76 4.05
C SER A 250 3.84 -14.36 3.89
N VAL A 251 3.72 -13.78 2.69
CA VAL A 251 3.95 -12.37 2.43
C VAL A 251 2.64 -11.65 2.71
N THR A 252 2.68 -10.49 3.35
CA THR A 252 1.46 -9.78 3.74
C THR A 252 1.56 -8.31 3.37
N MET A 253 0.42 -7.71 3.04
CA MET A 253 0.28 -6.29 2.76
C MET A 253 -0.64 -5.65 3.78
N LEU A 254 -0.16 -4.57 4.41
CA LEU A 254 -0.95 -3.76 5.32
C LEU A 254 -1.82 -2.80 4.49
N ILE A 255 -3.10 -2.74 4.79
CA ILE A 255 -4.05 -1.85 4.11
C ILE A 255 -4.68 -0.92 5.13
N LEU A 256 -4.48 0.38 4.94
CA LEU A 256 -4.91 1.41 5.88
C LEU A 256 -5.73 2.48 5.14
N GLY A 257 -6.92 2.78 5.66
CA GLY A 257 -7.68 3.98 5.35
C GLY A 257 -7.42 5.04 6.42
N LEU A 258 -6.80 6.16 6.06
CA LEU A 258 -6.54 7.26 6.97
C LEU A 258 -7.60 8.34 6.84
N VAL A 259 -8.17 8.66 7.99
CA VAL A 259 -8.99 9.83 8.23
C VAL A 259 -8.16 10.77 9.08
N VAL A 260 -7.89 11.95 8.55
CA VAL A 260 -7.36 13.05 9.34
C VAL A 260 -8.50 14.06 9.45
N SER A 261 -8.96 14.37 10.66
CA SER A 261 -10.13 15.22 10.84
C SER A 261 -9.81 16.67 10.47
N GLY A 262 -10.39 17.16 9.38
CA GLY A 262 -10.75 18.57 9.18
C GLY A 262 -12.21 18.79 9.59
N THR A 263 -12.70 20.02 9.58
CA THR A 263 -14.10 20.33 9.90
C THR A 263 -15.06 19.54 9.00
N GLY A 264 -15.97 18.75 9.57
CA GLY A 264 -17.03 18.04 8.81
C GLY A 264 -17.00 16.51 8.84
N TRP A 265 -16.21 15.89 9.72
CA TRP A 265 -16.33 14.45 10.02
C TRP A 265 -17.47 14.11 10.98
#